data_AF-A0A7U9RIE1-F1
#
_entry.id   AF-A0A7U9RIE1-F1
#
_cell.length_a   1.000
_cell.length_b   1.000
_cell.length_c   1.000
_cell.angle_alpha   90.00
_cell.angle_beta   90.00
_cell.angle_gamma   90.00
#
_symmetry.space_group_name_H-M   'P 1'
#
loop_
_entity.id
_entity.type
_entity.pdbx_description
1 polymer ?
#
loop_
_entity_poly.entity_id
_entity_poly.type
_entity_poly.pdbx_seq_one_letter_code
_entity_poly.pdbx_strand_id
1 'polypeptide(L)'
;MNNWIQIYGILWKQYLKKYGSWIILFLLTAMVIGAENKMRPEGEETYKGILAGIYWEDDKGRELTEGLEGEKGILRFRGYGEEEEMLRQIENGTLECGYTLPEGFYESILDGKQSRQITLYYSPASSAQKISYEVVFAELFEILSEDILKGYLEDAGFGKGDIEKARERLLMLNGQYAGDGSTFHFVYENAGGKAGTEPETQSSLRGCVAVAVFLMCLLAMGNALEQEKIWRSMPGKMGRALKRGNLHVAAAGAVLTGGISLWLLGAGQGFGVEALGLLVYFCVLEVSMWILRLFVKDSRALYGILPVLVLGSCLFCPVFIRIERYIPAAAWISRLFPVSYYLEFFGEFVL
;
A
#
# COMPACT_ATOMS: atom_id res chain seq x y z
N MET A 1 13.42 22.29 42.82
CA MET A 1 13.43 21.28 41.73
C MET A 1 12.30 20.23 41.81
N ASN A 2 11.53 20.11 42.91
CA ASN A 2 10.52 19.04 43.07
C ASN A 2 9.14 19.23 42.40
N ASN A 3 8.77 20.44 41.96
CA ASN A 3 7.39 20.67 41.48
C ASN A 3 7.16 20.18 40.04
N TRP A 4 8.18 20.18 39.18
CA TRP A 4 7.99 19.81 37.76
C TRP A 4 7.77 18.31 37.56
N ILE A 5 8.47 17.44 38.31
CA ILE A 5 8.27 15.99 38.26
C ILE A 5 6.82 15.64 38.66
N GLN A 6 6.31 16.28 39.71
CA GLN A 6 4.93 16.10 40.15
C GLN A 6 3.93 16.60 39.10
N ILE A 7 4.19 17.77 38.49
CA ILE A 7 3.35 18.31 37.41
C ILE A 7 3.29 17.36 36.21
N TYR A 8 4.44 16.87 35.74
CA TYR A 8 4.47 15.92 34.61
C TYR A 8 3.80 14.59 34.98
N GLY A 9 3.93 14.13 36.23
CA GLY A 9 3.19 12.96 36.72
C GLY A 9 1.67 13.15 36.65
N ILE A 10 1.17 14.34 37.00
CA ILE A 10 -0.26 14.67 36.88
C ILE A 10 -0.69 14.67 35.41
N LEU A 11 0.10 15.28 34.52
CA LEU A 11 -0.21 15.34 33.08
C LEU A 11 -0.24 13.95 32.45
N TRP A 12 0.71 13.08 32.79
CA TRP A 12 0.70 11.67 32.36
C TRP A 12 -0.52 10.93 32.86
N LYS A 13 -0.89 11.11 34.14
CA LYS A 13 -2.10 10.52 34.70
C LYS A 13 -3.36 11.02 34.00
N GLN A 14 -3.42 12.31 33.65
CA GLN A 14 -4.53 12.89 32.89
C GLN A 14 -4.60 12.31 31.48
N TYR A 15 -3.47 12.19 30.79
CA TYR A 15 -3.38 11.57 29.47
C TYR A 15 -3.88 10.13 29.48
N LEU A 16 -3.34 9.29 30.38
CA LEU A 16 -3.74 7.88 30.48
C LEU A 16 -5.21 7.71 30.84
N LYS A 17 -5.77 8.57 31.72
CA LYS A 17 -7.20 8.50 32.08
C LYS A 17 -8.10 8.92 30.92
N LYS A 18 -7.71 9.93 30.14
CA LYS A 18 -8.53 10.47 29.05
C LYS A 18 -8.45 9.63 27.78
N TYR A 19 -7.26 9.15 27.43
CA TYR A 19 -7.00 8.39 26.20
C TYR A 19 -6.86 6.89 26.45
N GLY A 20 -7.03 6.41 27.68
CA GLY A 20 -6.87 5.00 28.04
C GLY A 20 -7.68 4.04 27.17
N SER A 21 -8.96 4.34 26.90
CA SER A 21 -9.80 3.51 26.02
C SER A 21 -9.26 3.46 24.58
N TRP A 22 -8.75 4.57 24.05
CA TRP A 22 -8.14 4.63 22.71
C TRP A 22 -6.83 3.85 22.66
N ILE A 23 -6.00 3.98 23.70
CA ILE A 23 -4.74 3.23 23.84
C ILE A 23 -5.03 1.73 23.88
N ILE A 24 -5.99 1.30 24.70
CA ILE A 24 -6.37 -0.12 24.82
C ILE A 24 -6.90 -0.64 23.48
N LEU A 25 -7.81 0.09 22.83
CA LEU A 25 -8.35 -0.30 21.53
C LEU A 25 -7.22 -0.48 20.51
N PHE A 26 -6.34 0.51 20.40
CA PHE A 26 -5.25 0.49 19.44
C PHE A 26 -4.25 -0.64 19.69
N LEU A 27 -3.90 -0.89 20.96
CA LEU A 27 -3.01 -2.00 21.33
C LEU A 27 -3.66 -3.36 21.12
N LEU A 28 -4.96 -3.52 21.41
CA LEU A 28 -5.69 -4.75 21.15
C LEU A 28 -5.75 -5.06 19.66
N THR A 29 -6.07 -4.06 18.82
CA THR A 29 -6.06 -4.23 17.37
C THR A 29 -4.67 -4.62 16.87
N ALA A 30 -3.62 -3.95 17.33
CA ALA A 30 -2.24 -4.29 16.98
C ALA A 30 -1.85 -5.71 17.44
N MET A 31 -2.32 -6.13 18.61
CA MET A 31 -2.08 -7.48 19.14
C MET A 31 -2.78 -8.56 18.32
N VAL A 32 -4.03 -8.37 17.91
CA VAL A 32 -4.77 -9.33 17.07
C VAL A 32 -4.08 -9.49 15.72
N ILE A 33 -3.78 -8.38 15.03
CA ILE A 33 -3.09 -8.40 13.73
C ILE A 33 -1.69 -9.00 13.87
N GLY A 34 -0.96 -8.65 14.93
CA GLY A 34 0.36 -9.19 15.21
C GLY A 34 0.35 -10.69 15.51
N ALA A 35 -0.68 -11.19 16.20
CA ALA A 35 -0.85 -12.61 16.46
C ALA A 35 -1.15 -13.37 15.16
N GLU A 36 -2.02 -12.84 14.29
CA GLU A 36 -2.25 -13.40 12.95
C GLU A 36 -0.96 -13.44 12.13
N ASN A 37 -0.15 -12.37 12.16
CA ASN A 37 1.13 -12.35 11.45
C ASN A 37 2.12 -13.40 11.96
N LYS A 38 2.15 -13.68 13.28
CA LYS A 38 3.07 -14.66 13.90
C LYS A 38 2.59 -16.11 13.85
N MET A 39 1.28 -16.33 13.77
CA MET A 39 0.69 -17.67 13.66
C MET A 39 0.74 -18.22 12.22
N ARG A 40 1.14 -17.40 11.24
CA ARG A 40 1.38 -17.88 9.88
C ARG A 40 2.73 -18.60 9.84
N PRO A 41 2.79 -19.86 9.33
CA PRO A 41 4.01 -20.66 9.34
C PRO A 41 5.15 -19.96 8.60
N GLU A 42 6.31 -19.87 9.27
CA GLU A 42 7.57 -19.38 8.70
C GLU A 42 7.94 -20.23 7.47
N GLY A 43 7.80 -19.65 6.28
CA GLY A 43 8.05 -20.32 5.00
C GLY A 43 7.17 -19.80 3.87
N GLU A 44 6.01 -19.21 4.19
CA GLU A 44 5.23 -18.42 3.24
C GLU A 44 5.58 -16.94 3.39
N GLU A 45 6.68 -16.49 2.78
CA GLU A 45 6.77 -15.10 2.33
C GLU A 45 5.79 -14.87 1.17
N THR A 46 4.51 -15.10 1.42
CA THR A 46 3.45 -14.76 0.49
C THR A 46 3.08 -13.33 0.80
N TYR A 47 3.82 -12.42 0.16
CA TYR A 47 3.37 -11.08 -0.18
C TYR A 47 1.83 -11.05 -0.27
N LYS A 48 1.17 -10.13 0.45
CA LYS A 48 -0.30 -9.94 0.44
C LYS A 48 -0.74 -9.43 -0.95
N GLY A 49 -0.68 -10.32 -1.92
CA GLY A 49 -1.14 -10.06 -3.26
C GLY A 49 -2.64 -10.22 -3.37
N ILE A 50 -3.21 -9.60 -4.39
CA ILE A 50 -4.56 -9.85 -4.86
C ILE A 50 -4.56 -11.26 -5.44
N LEU A 51 -5.33 -12.18 -4.85
CA LEU A 51 -5.41 -13.56 -5.30
C LEU A 51 -6.48 -13.71 -6.40
N ALA A 52 -6.09 -14.25 -7.54
CA ALA A 52 -6.96 -14.54 -8.67
C ALA A 52 -6.92 -16.05 -8.98
N GLY A 53 -8.09 -16.63 -9.26
CA GLY A 53 -8.20 -18.04 -9.64
C GLY A 53 -8.12 -18.24 -11.15
N ILE A 54 -7.61 -19.40 -11.58
CA ILE A 54 -7.72 -19.85 -12.96
C ILE A 54 -8.22 -21.29 -12.98
N TYR A 55 -9.28 -21.52 -13.71
CA TYR A 55 -9.80 -22.84 -14.06
C TYR A 55 -9.59 -23.06 -15.56
N TRP A 56 -9.13 -24.26 -15.93
CA TRP A 56 -8.87 -24.63 -17.32
C TRP A 56 -9.49 -25.98 -17.65
N GLU A 57 -9.91 -26.12 -18.90
CA GLU A 57 -10.45 -27.38 -19.45
C GLU A 57 -9.43 -28.12 -20.33
N ASP A 58 -8.41 -27.42 -20.89
CA ASP A 58 -7.46 -27.97 -21.85
C ASP A 58 -5.97 -27.72 -21.48
N ASP A 59 -5.06 -28.37 -22.23
CA ASP A 59 -3.61 -28.27 -22.01
C ASP A 59 -3.07 -26.86 -22.23
N LYS A 60 -3.70 -26.07 -23.11
CA LYS A 60 -3.31 -24.68 -23.37
C LYS A 60 -3.68 -23.76 -22.21
N GLY A 61 -4.83 -23.98 -21.58
CA GLY A 61 -5.21 -23.27 -20.37
C GLY A 61 -4.33 -23.65 -19.19
N ARG A 62 -3.85 -24.90 -19.14
CA ARG A 62 -2.83 -25.31 -18.18
C ARG A 62 -1.50 -24.59 -18.39
N GLU A 63 -1.00 -24.53 -19.63
CA GLU A 63 0.24 -23.81 -19.99
C GLU A 63 0.18 -22.33 -19.56
N LEU A 64 -0.93 -21.65 -19.86
CA LEU A 64 -1.18 -20.28 -19.40
C LEU A 64 -1.20 -20.17 -17.86
N THR A 65 -1.81 -21.14 -17.18
CA THR A 65 -1.87 -21.15 -15.72
C THR A 65 -0.48 -21.31 -15.10
N GLU A 66 0.35 -22.20 -15.63
CA GLU A 66 1.72 -22.43 -15.14
C GLU A 66 2.60 -21.18 -15.31
N GLY A 67 2.44 -20.43 -16.40
CA GLY A 67 3.08 -19.12 -16.60
C GLY A 67 2.64 -18.09 -15.56
N LEU A 68 1.32 -17.95 -15.38
CA LEU A 68 0.72 -17.01 -14.43
C LEU A 68 1.03 -17.33 -12.95
N GLU A 69 1.22 -18.60 -12.59
CA GLU A 69 1.68 -18.99 -11.25
C GLU A 69 3.15 -18.61 -11.00
N GLY A 70 3.96 -18.52 -12.07
CA GLY A 70 5.36 -18.08 -12.03
C GLY A 70 5.53 -16.57 -11.87
N GLU A 71 4.52 -15.78 -12.22
CA GLU A 71 4.57 -14.32 -12.22
C GLU A 71 4.81 -13.72 -10.82
N LYS A 72 5.79 -12.81 -10.74
CA LYS A 72 6.18 -12.12 -9.50
C LYS A 72 5.60 -10.72 -9.46
N GLY A 73 4.43 -10.57 -8.84
CA GLY A 73 3.77 -9.27 -8.74
C GLY A 73 2.79 -9.12 -7.58
N ILE A 74 2.04 -8.01 -7.62
CA ILE A 74 0.96 -7.74 -6.67
C ILE A 74 -0.19 -8.73 -6.85
N LEU A 75 -0.37 -9.25 -8.06
CA LEU A 75 -1.33 -10.30 -8.36
C LEU A 75 -0.67 -11.66 -8.19
N ARG A 76 -1.40 -12.59 -7.58
CA ARG A 76 -1.02 -14.00 -7.49
C ARG A 76 -2.11 -14.82 -8.13
N PHE A 77 -1.72 -15.69 -9.06
CA PHE A 77 -2.64 -16.62 -9.69
C PHE A 77 -2.53 -17.98 -9.00
N ARG A 78 -3.65 -18.70 -8.98
CA ARG A 78 -3.72 -20.06 -8.48
C ARG A 78 -4.62 -20.89 -9.39
N GLY A 79 -4.12 -22.04 -9.79
CA GLY A 79 -4.88 -23.02 -10.54
C GLY A 79 -5.92 -23.78 -9.71
N TYR A 80 -7.07 -24.06 -10.32
CA TYR A 80 -8.14 -24.88 -9.77
C TYR A 80 -8.53 -25.99 -10.74
N GLY A 81 -8.66 -27.22 -10.24
CA GLY A 81 -9.10 -28.37 -11.04
C GLY A 81 -10.63 -28.45 -11.22
N GLU A 82 -11.40 -27.75 -10.40
CA GLU A 82 -12.86 -27.70 -10.47
C GLU A 82 -13.34 -26.23 -10.46
N GLU A 83 -14.14 -25.85 -11.45
CA GLU A 83 -14.70 -24.49 -11.56
C GLU A 83 -15.52 -24.11 -10.31
N GLU A 84 -16.33 -25.04 -9.79
CA GLU A 84 -17.16 -24.81 -8.61
C GLU A 84 -16.33 -24.53 -7.34
N GLU A 85 -15.12 -25.08 -7.23
CA GLU A 85 -14.20 -24.74 -6.14
C GLU A 85 -13.71 -23.29 -6.27
N MET A 86 -13.28 -22.88 -7.46
CA MET A 86 -12.85 -21.52 -7.73
C MET A 86 -13.97 -20.52 -7.43
N LEU A 87 -15.19 -20.78 -7.90
CA LEU A 87 -16.34 -19.90 -7.68
C LEU A 87 -16.68 -19.76 -6.18
N ARG A 88 -16.66 -20.85 -5.42
CA ARG A 88 -16.86 -20.81 -3.96
C ARG A 88 -15.80 -19.96 -3.25
N GLN A 89 -14.56 -19.99 -3.70
CA GLN A 89 -13.49 -19.15 -3.13
C GLN A 89 -13.69 -17.67 -3.45
N ILE A 90 -14.26 -17.32 -4.60
CA ILE A 90 -14.66 -15.94 -4.94
C ILE A 90 -15.83 -15.48 -4.06
N GLU A 91 -16.86 -16.31 -3.91
CA GLU A 91 -18.04 -16.00 -3.07
C GLU A 91 -17.69 -15.76 -1.61
N ASN A 92 -16.76 -16.56 -1.07
CA ASN A 92 -16.28 -16.43 0.31
C ASN A 92 -15.25 -15.30 0.49
N GLY A 93 -14.93 -14.53 -0.57
CA GLY A 93 -13.99 -13.41 -0.53
C GLY A 93 -12.52 -13.82 -0.36
N THR A 94 -12.19 -15.08 -0.62
CA THR A 94 -10.79 -15.57 -0.61
C THR A 94 -10.09 -15.25 -1.93
N LEU A 95 -10.83 -15.34 -3.04
CA LEU A 95 -10.41 -14.83 -4.35
C LEU A 95 -11.12 -13.52 -4.67
N GLU A 96 -10.39 -12.59 -5.26
CA GLU A 96 -10.95 -11.30 -5.70
C GLU A 96 -11.62 -11.43 -7.08
N CYS A 97 -11.07 -12.31 -7.93
CA CYS A 97 -11.60 -12.67 -9.24
C CYS A 97 -11.11 -14.07 -9.67
N GLY A 98 -11.69 -14.61 -10.74
CA GLY A 98 -11.25 -15.86 -11.35
C GLY A 98 -11.58 -15.94 -12.83
N TYR A 99 -10.77 -16.69 -13.56
CA TYR A 99 -10.86 -16.89 -15.00
C TYR A 99 -11.22 -18.34 -15.30
N THR A 100 -12.23 -18.55 -16.14
CA THR A 100 -12.56 -19.85 -16.72
C THR A 100 -12.07 -19.86 -18.17
N LEU A 101 -11.17 -20.79 -18.47
CA LEU A 101 -10.58 -21.05 -19.78
C LEU A 101 -11.27 -22.30 -20.38
N PRO A 102 -12.27 -22.13 -21.26
CA PRO A 102 -12.99 -23.24 -21.87
C PRO A 102 -12.14 -23.97 -22.90
N GLU A 103 -12.48 -25.23 -23.19
CA GLU A 103 -11.81 -26.04 -24.20
C GLU A 103 -11.81 -25.34 -25.58
N GLY A 104 -10.64 -25.23 -26.20
CA GLY A 104 -10.50 -24.66 -27.54
C GLY A 104 -10.54 -23.12 -27.58
N PHE A 105 -10.37 -22.46 -26.42
CA PHE A 105 -10.28 -20.99 -26.36
C PHE A 105 -9.07 -20.48 -27.15
N TYR A 106 -7.95 -21.19 -27.08
CA TYR A 106 -6.68 -20.81 -27.70
C TYR A 106 -6.78 -20.78 -29.23
N GLU A 107 -7.24 -21.87 -29.82
CA GLU A 107 -7.45 -22.00 -31.27
C GLU A 107 -8.50 -21.01 -31.76
N SER A 108 -9.56 -20.81 -30.98
CA SER A 108 -10.61 -19.84 -31.33
C SER A 108 -10.09 -18.40 -31.36
N ILE A 109 -9.13 -18.04 -30.49
CA ILE A 109 -8.45 -16.74 -30.54
C ILE A 109 -7.56 -16.64 -31.79
N LEU A 110 -6.80 -17.70 -32.12
CA LEU A 110 -5.95 -17.74 -33.33
C LEU A 110 -6.77 -17.61 -34.62
N ASP A 111 -7.94 -18.25 -34.68
CA ASP A 111 -8.89 -18.16 -35.80
C ASP A 111 -9.58 -16.78 -35.92
N GLY A 112 -9.26 -15.82 -35.03
CA GLY A 112 -9.80 -14.47 -35.04
C GLY A 112 -11.25 -14.38 -34.56
N LYS A 113 -11.77 -15.37 -33.82
CA LYS A 113 -13.11 -15.29 -33.23
C LYS A 113 -13.11 -14.31 -32.06
N GLN A 114 -13.90 -13.24 -32.20
CA GLN A 114 -13.78 -12.07 -31.31
C GLN A 114 -14.62 -12.11 -30.03
N SER A 115 -15.42 -13.15 -29.77
CA SER A 115 -16.37 -13.12 -28.65
C SER A 115 -16.31 -14.34 -27.74
N ARG A 116 -16.23 -14.08 -26.42
CA ARG A 116 -16.48 -15.04 -25.31
C ARG A 116 -15.52 -16.24 -25.25
N GLN A 117 -14.23 -15.99 -25.40
CA GLN A 117 -13.22 -17.05 -25.33
C GLN A 117 -12.74 -17.32 -23.91
N ILE A 118 -12.84 -16.34 -23.01
CA ILE A 118 -12.47 -16.47 -21.59
C ILE A 118 -13.56 -15.82 -20.76
N THR A 119 -13.98 -16.47 -19.68
CA THR A 119 -15.00 -15.93 -18.76
C THR A 119 -14.34 -15.44 -17.47
N LEU A 120 -14.65 -14.21 -17.07
CA LEU A 120 -14.13 -13.58 -15.85
C LEU A 120 -15.23 -13.45 -14.80
N TYR A 121 -15.03 -14.09 -13.66
CA TYR A 121 -15.84 -13.96 -12.46
C TYR A 121 -15.16 -13.01 -11.48
N TYR A 122 -15.91 -12.11 -10.86
CA TYR A 122 -15.34 -11.18 -9.87
C TYR A 122 -16.37 -10.81 -8.82
N SER A 123 -15.88 -10.51 -7.62
CA SER A 123 -16.72 -9.94 -6.57
C SER A 123 -17.09 -8.49 -6.95
N PRO A 124 -18.36 -8.07 -6.87
CA PRO A 124 -18.76 -6.69 -7.14
C PRO A 124 -18.06 -5.64 -6.25
N ALA A 125 -17.51 -6.06 -5.11
CA ALA A 125 -16.74 -5.20 -4.21
C ALA A 125 -15.27 -5.04 -4.64
N SER A 126 -14.79 -5.86 -5.59
CA SER A 126 -13.41 -5.87 -6.04
C SER A 126 -13.14 -4.87 -7.17
N SER A 127 -11.91 -4.35 -7.18
CA SER A 127 -11.32 -3.64 -8.32
C SER A 127 -10.14 -4.40 -8.96
N ALA A 128 -9.82 -5.58 -8.43
CA ALA A 128 -8.75 -6.46 -8.87
C ALA A 128 -8.85 -6.85 -10.36
N GLN A 129 -10.07 -7.06 -10.83
CA GLN A 129 -10.39 -7.46 -12.20
C GLN A 129 -9.83 -6.51 -13.26
N LYS A 130 -9.70 -5.22 -12.93
CA LYS A 130 -9.17 -4.21 -13.87
C LYS A 130 -7.68 -4.33 -14.09
N ILE A 131 -6.94 -4.87 -13.12
CA ILE A 131 -5.49 -5.00 -13.17
C ILE A 131 -5.11 -6.45 -13.52
N SER A 132 -5.90 -7.43 -13.07
CA SER A 132 -5.64 -8.85 -13.38
C SER A 132 -5.77 -9.17 -14.87
N TYR A 133 -6.68 -8.49 -15.59
CA TYR A 133 -6.82 -8.66 -17.03
C TYR A 133 -5.53 -8.37 -17.79
N GLU A 134 -4.79 -7.32 -17.40
CA GLU A 134 -3.54 -6.94 -18.07
C GLU A 134 -2.46 -8.02 -17.93
N VAL A 135 -2.36 -8.65 -16.75
CA VAL A 135 -1.38 -9.71 -16.49
C VAL A 135 -1.76 -10.99 -17.23
N VAL A 136 -3.03 -11.39 -17.18
CA VAL A 136 -3.51 -12.56 -17.93
C VAL A 136 -3.35 -12.35 -19.43
N PHE A 137 -3.64 -11.15 -19.93
CA PHE A 137 -3.48 -10.83 -21.34
C PHE A 137 -2.02 -10.83 -21.76
N ALA A 138 -1.11 -10.29 -20.95
CA ALA A 138 0.32 -10.30 -21.24
C ALA A 138 0.85 -11.73 -21.39
N GLU A 139 0.58 -12.61 -20.43
CA GLU A 139 1.01 -14.01 -20.49
C GLU A 139 0.38 -14.75 -21.67
N LEU A 140 -0.93 -14.57 -21.88
CA LEU A 140 -1.63 -15.16 -23.01
C LEU A 140 -1.06 -14.66 -24.34
N PHE A 141 -0.69 -13.38 -24.43
CA PHE A 141 -0.10 -12.82 -25.62
C PHE A 141 1.31 -13.37 -25.88
N GLU A 142 2.11 -13.62 -24.85
CA GLU A 142 3.41 -14.28 -25.02
C GLU A 142 3.26 -15.65 -25.70
N ILE A 143 2.34 -16.48 -25.20
CA ILE A 143 2.04 -17.80 -25.79
C ILE A 143 1.49 -17.66 -27.22
N LEU A 144 0.56 -16.74 -27.46
CA LEU A 144 -0.06 -16.53 -28.76
C LEU A 144 0.88 -15.93 -29.82
N SER A 145 1.86 -15.10 -29.40
CA SER A 145 2.65 -14.26 -30.29
C SER A 145 3.34 -15.05 -31.39
N GLU A 146 3.92 -16.21 -31.05
CA GLU A 146 4.60 -17.06 -32.01
C GLU A 146 3.65 -17.65 -33.04
N ASP A 147 2.50 -18.15 -32.61
CA ASP A 147 1.55 -18.84 -33.49
C ASP A 147 0.80 -17.85 -34.38
N ILE A 148 0.50 -16.65 -33.89
CA ILE A 148 0.01 -15.53 -34.71
C ILE A 148 1.03 -15.18 -35.81
N LEU A 149 2.31 -15.08 -35.46
CA LEU A 149 3.35 -14.74 -36.43
C LEU A 149 3.59 -15.86 -37.45
N LYS A 150 3.50 -17.13 -37.04
CA LYS A 150 3.57 -18.29 -37.95
C LYS A 150 2.40 -18.26 -38.94
N GLY A 151 1.17 -18.09 -38.46
CA GLY A 151 -0.02 -17.98 -39.31
C GLY A 151 0.09 -16.82 -40.30
N TYR A 152 0.55 -15.64 -39.84
CA TYR A 152 0.80 -14.50 -40.72
C TYR A 152 1.84 -14.79 -41.80
N LEU A 153 2.93 -15.49 -41.47
CA LEU A 153 3.98 -15.86 -42.42
C LEU A 153 3.42 -16.76 -43.55
N GLU A 154 2.59 -17.73 -43.17
CA GLU A 154 1.93 -18.67 -44.08
C GLU A 154 0.90 -17.95 -44.98
N ASP A 155 0.07 -17.08 -44.41
CA ASP A 155 -0.97 -16.34 -45.13
C ASP A 155 -0.42 -15.26 -46.07
N ALA A 156 0.62 -14.54 -45.64
CA ALA A 156 1.23 -13.46 -46.41
C ALA A 156 2.09 -13.97 -47.59
N GLY A 157 2.35 -15.28 -47.67
CA GLY A 157 3.14 -15.90 -48.73
C GLY A 157 4.62 -15.48 -48.71
N PHE A 158 5.12 -15.01 -47.57
CA PHE A 158 6.54 -14.74 -47.36
C PHE A 158 7.28 -16.07 -47.20
N GLY A 159 8.25 -16.33 -48.09
CA GLY A 159 8.98 -17.60 -48.11
C GLY A 159 8.61 -18.52 -49.27
N LYS A 160 8.51 -18.01 -50.51
CA LYS A 160 8.53 -18.81 -51.76
C LYS A 160 9.87 -19.53 -52.00
N GLY A 161 10.44 -20.12 -50.96
CA GLY A 161 11.73 -20.76 -50.87
C GLY A 161 11.83 -21.60 -49.58
N ASP A 162 12.70 -21.21 -48.66
CA ASP A 162 13.00 -21.95 -47.42
C ASP A 162 12.16 -21.40 -46.24
N ILE A 163 10.92 -21.91 -46.13
CA ILE A 163 9.95 -21.50 -45.09
C ILE A 163 10.53 -21.69 -43.68
N GLU A 164 11.34 -22.73 -43.46
CA GLU A 164 11.95 -22.98 -42.16
C GLU A 164 12.93 -21.89 -41.75
N LYS A 165 13.77 -21.40 -42.67
CA LYS A 165 14.65 -20.25 -42.38
C LYS A 165 13.88 -18.96 -42.13
N ALA A 166 12.78 -18.75 -42.86
CA ALA A 166 11.92 -17.59 -42.64
C ALA A 166 11.28 -17.65 -41.24
N ARG A 167 10.83 -18.84 -40.83
CA ARG A 167 10.28 -19.11 -39.50
C ARG A 167 11.31 -18.90 -38.39
N GLU A 168 12.50 -19.47 -38.54
CA GLU A 168 13.60 -19.31 -37.58
C GLU A 168 14.00 -17.83 -37.40
N ARG A 169 14.12 -17.10 -38.52
CA ARG A 169 14.41 -15.67 -38.49
C ARG A 169 13.29 -14.87 -37.83
N LEU A 170 12.03 -15.23 -38.07
CA LEU A 170 10.87 -14.55 -37.50
C LEU A 170 10.78 -14.77 -35.98
N LEU A 171 10.98 -15.99 -35.48
CA LEU A 171 11.02 -16.27 -34.04
C LEU A 171 12.19 -15.55 -33.35
N MET A 172 13.36 -15.51 -33.99
CA MET A 172 14.51 -14.74 -33.49
C MET A 172 14.20 -13.25 -33.37
N LEU A 173 13.52 -12.67 -34.36
CA LEU A 173 13.12 -11.26 -34.34
C LEU A 173 12.02 -11.01 -33.31
N ASN A 174 11.07 -11.93 -33.13
CA ASN A 174 10.04 -11.83 -32.08
C ASN A 174 10.69 -11.73 -30.70
N GLY A 175 11.61 -12.65 -30.37
CA GLY A 175 12.34 -12.62 -29.11
C GLY A 175 13.20 -11.37 -28.93
N GLN A 176 13.81 -10.85 -30.01
CA GLN A 176 14.57 -9.60 -29.97
C GLN A 176 13.67 -8.40 -29.62
N TYR A 177 12.56 -8.25 -30.34
CA TYR A 177 11.69 -7.07 -30.25
C TYR A 177 10.68 -7.11 -29.10
N ALA A 178 10.36 -8.29 -28.57
CA ALA A 178 9.54 -8.44 -27.38
C ALA A 178 10.28 -7.95 -26.11
N GLY A 179 11.60 -8.15 -26.03
CA GLY A 179 12.39 -7.85 -24.82
C GLY A 179 13.18 -6.54 -24.82
N ASP A 180 13.42 -5.91 -25.98
CA ASP A 180 14.32 -4.75 -26.09
C ASP A 180 13.64 -3.37 -25.95
N GLY A 181 12.30 -3.35 -25.80
CA GLY A 181 11.52 -2.12 -25.65
C GLY A 181 11.41 -1.27 -26.91
N SER A 182 11.84 -1.77 -28.08
CA SER A 182 11.80 -1.03 -29.34
C SER A 182 10.45 -1.14 -30.08
N THR A 183 9.62 -2.13 -29.75
CA THR A 183 8.26 -2.28 -30.31
C THR A 183 7.33 -1.16 -29.85
N PHE A 184 7.41 -0.80 -28.56
CA PHE A 184 6.69 0.33 -27.99
C PHE A 184 7.65 1.15 -27.13
N HIS A 185 8.24 2.19 -27.70
CA HIS A 185 9.13 3.09 -26.98
C HIS A 185 8.32 4.22 -26.29
N PHE A 186 7.99 4.05 -25.01
CA PHE A 186 7.45 5.14 -24.21
C PHE A 186 8.58 5.95 -23.55
N VAL A 187 8.87 7.14 -24.08
CA VAL A 187 9.80 8.10 -23.43
C VAL A 187 9.07 8.74 -22.25
N TYR A 188 9.29 8.23 -21.05
CA TYR A 188 8.95 8.95 -19.82
C TYR A 188 10.15 9.77 -19.35
N GLU A 189 10.22 11.04 -19.76
CA GLU A 189 11.16 11.99 -19.18
C GLU A 189 10.70 12.36 -17.77
N ASN A 190 11.19 11.61 -16.78
CA ASN A 190 11.28 12.12 -15.41
C ASN A 190 12.48 13.06 -15.33
N ALA A 191 12.32 14.21 -14.67
CA ALA A 191 13.36 15.20 -14.43
C ALA A 191 14.52 14.72 -13.51
N GLY A 192 14.75 13.41 -13.37
CA GLY A 192 15.72 12.83 -12.43
C GLY A 192 16.29 11.43 -12.76
N GLY A 193 15.88 10.76 -13.85
CA GLY A 193 16.63 9.63 -14.42
C GLY A 193 16.95 8.42 -13.52
N LYS A 194 15.98 7.85 -12.79
CA LYS A 194 16.14 6.50 -12.19
C LYS A 194 14.89 5.64 -12.32
N ALA A 195 15.10 4.37 -12.68
CA ALA A 195 14.11 3.30 -12.71
C ALA A 195 13.77 2.85 -11.28
N GLY A 196 12.48 2.76 -10.96
CA GLY A 196 11.98 2.44 -9.62
C GLY A 196 11.91 0.93 -9.35
N THR A 197 12.29 0.54 -8.13
CA THR A 197 12.21 -0.80 -7.56
C THR A 197 10.80 -1.14 -7.04
N GLU A 198 10.56 -2.44 -6.85
CA GLU A 198 9.34 -3.18 -6.44
C GLU A 198 8.37 -2.51 -5.42
N PRO A 199 7.08 -2.91 -5.39
CA PRO A 199 6.10 -2.32 -4.49
C PRO A 199 6.29 -2.80 -3.04
N GLU A 200 6.89 -1.95 -2.22
CA GLU A 200 7.01 -2.10 -0.76
C GLU A 200 5.62 -2.13 -0.10
N THR A 201 5.14 -3.32 0.30
CA THR A 201 3.89 -3.51 1.08
C THR A 201 4.09 -3.34 2.58
N GLN A 202 5.33 -3.26 3.07
CA GLN A 202 5.63 -3.04 4.50
C GLN A 202 5.37 -1.60 4.96
N SER A 203 5.27 -0.62 4.05
CA SER A 203 5.04 0.79 4.36
C SER A 203 3.65 1.09 4.89
N SER A 204 2.63 0.31 4.52
CA SER A 204 1.24 0.63 4.84
C SER A 204 0.90 0.49 6.32
N LEU A 205 1.41 -0.54 7.00
CA LEU A 205 1.14 -0.74 8.43
C LEU A 205 1.83 0.33 9.28
N ARG A 206 3.10 0.63 8.97
CA ARG A 206 3.86 1.70 9.64
C ARG A 206 3.23 3.06 9.39
N GLY A 207 2.78 3.32 8.16
CA GLY A 207 2.00 4.51 7.78
C GLY A 207 0.70 4.65 8.57
N CYS A 208 -0.08 3.58 8.70
CA CYS A 208 -1.32 3.58 9.50
C CYS A 208 -1.04 3.91 10.98
N VAL A 209 0.01 3.32 11.57
CA VAL A 209 0.39 3.65 12.95
C VAL A 209 0.79 5.12 13.05
N ALA A 210 1.58 5.65 12.12
CA ALA A 210 1.98 7.04 12.11
C ALA A 210 0.78 7.99 12.03
N VAL A 211 -0.19 7.71 11.16
CA VAL A 211 -1.44 8.47 11.06
C VAL A 211 -2.24 8.41 12.38
N ALA A 212 -2.35 7.24 13.01
CA ALA A 212 -3.04 7.09 14.28
C ALA A 212 -2.37 7.89 15.42
N VAL A 213 -1.03 7.88 15.47
CA VAL A 213 -0.24 8.71 16.40
C VAL A 213 -0.50 10.20 16.16
N PHE A 214 -0.54 10.63 14.89
CA PHE A 214 -0.84 12.02 14.56
C PHE A 214 -2.28 12.40 14.95
N LEU A 215 -3.26 11.54 14.70
CA LEU A 215 -4.65 11.73 15.12
C LEU A 215 -4.75 11.90 16.65
N MET A 216 -4.06 11.05 17.43
CA MET A 216 -4.00 11.17 18.89
C MET A 216 -3.45 12.54 19.33
N CYS A 217 -2.42 13.05 18.65
CA CYS A 217 -1.88 14.39 18.88
C CYS A 217 -2.90 15.50 18.57
N LEU A 218 -3.64 15.39 17.46
CA LEU A 218 -4.69 16.34 17.09
C LEU A 218 -5.84 16.34 18.11
N LEU A 219 -6.28 15.16 18.56
CA LEU A 219 -7.31 15.04 19.59
C LEU A 219 -6.84 15.62 20.94
N ALA A 220 -5.57 15.46 21.27
CA ALA A 220 -4.97 16.08 22.45
C ALA A 220 -4.89 17.60 22.35
N MET A 221 -4.56 18.13 21.17
CA MET A 221 -4.60 19.56 20.91
C MET A 221 -6.02 20.11 21.04
N GLY A 222 -7.02 19.43 20.49
CA GLY A 222 -8.44 19.81 20.59
C GLY A 222 -8.90 19.90 22.04
N ASN A 223 -8.59 18.88 22.84
CA ASN A 223 -8.82 18.90 24.28
C ASN A 223 -8.09 20.06 24.99
N ALA A 224 -6.82 20.31 24.64
CA ALA A 224 -6.06 21.41 25.23
C ALA A 224 -6.66 22.79 24.88
N LEU A 225 -7.32 22.92 23.73
CA LEU A 225 -8.04 24.13 23.32
C LEU A 225 -9.40 24.26 24.03
N GLU A 226 -10.12 23.17 24.27
CA GLU A 226 -11.36 23.20 25.08
C GLU A 226 -11.09 23.68 26.52
N GLN A 227 -9.94 23.30 27.06
CA GLN A 227 -9.52 23.67 28.42
C GLN A 227 -8.88 25.08 28.50
N GLU A 228 -8.96 25.90 27.44
CA GLU A 228 -8.33 27.23 27.37
C GLU A 228 -8.70 28.14 28.54
N LYS A 229 -9.96 28.10 29.00
CA LYS A 229 -10.41 28.88 30.16
C LYS A 229 -9.67 28.46 31.44
N ILE A 230 -9.48 27.16 31.65
CA ILE A 230 -8.78 26.61 32.82
C ILE A 230 -7.32 27.05 32.80
N TRP A 231 -6.66 26.97 31.65
CA TRP A 231 -5.26 27.40 31.51
C TRP A 231 -5.09 28.90 31.80
N ARG A 232 -6.02 29.74 31.34
CA ARG A 232 -5.94 31.20 31.57
C ARG A 232 -6.20 31.60 33.02
N SER A 233 -6.99 30.83 33.76
CA SER A 233 -7.26 31.07 35.18
C SER A 233 -6.08 30.72 36.11
N MET A 234 -5.04 30.05 35.60
CA MET A 234 -3.86 29.69 36.39
C MET A 234 -2.90 30.87 36.59
N PRO A 235 -2.23 30.98 37.75
CA PRO A 235 -1.37 32.11 38.07
C PRO A 235 -0.13 32.22 37.17
N GLY A 236 0.15 33.44 36.72
CA GLY A 236 1.38 33.82 36.02
C GLY A 236 1.62 33.05 34.72
N LYS A 237 2.82 32.47 34.57
CA LYS A 237 3.20 31.68 33.38
C LYS A 237 2.78 30.22 33.47
N MET A 238 2.20 29.77 34.59
CA MET A 238 1.95 28.35 34.88
C MET A 238 0.93 27.74 33.92
N GLY A 239 -0.16 28.45 33.61
CA GLY A 239 -1.17 27.97 32.66
C GLY A 239 -0.61 27.69 31.27
N ARG A 240 0.25 28.58 30.75
CA ARG A 240 0.93 28.38 29.47
C ARG A 240 1.90 27.21 29.51
N ALA A 241 2.61 27.03 30.62
CA ALA A 241 3.53 25.91 30.79
C ALA A 241 2.80 24.56 30.90
N LEU A 242 1.69 24.50 31.64
CA LEU A 242 0.83 23.31 31.75
C LEU A 242 0.21 22.94 30.41
N LYS A 243 -0.30 23.93 29.64
CA LYS A 243 -0.82 23.68 28.29
C LYS A 243 0.24 23.09 27.36
N ARG A 244 1.47 23.62 27.41
CA ARG A 244 2.60 23.08 26.64
C ARG A 244 2.98 21.68 27.10
N GLY A 245 3.10 21.46 28.41
CA GLY A 245 3.38 20.15 28.99
C GLY A 245 2.32 19.11 28.66
N ASN A 246 1.04 19.48 28.64
CA ASN A 246 -0.06 18.59 28.25
C ASN A 246 0.07 18.12 26.79
N LEU A 247 0.41 19.04 25.89
CA LEU A 247 0.62 18.72 24.48
C LEU A 247 1.86 17.81 24.29
N HIS A 248 2.92 18.10 25.03
CA HIS A 248 4.15 17.31 25.02
C HIS A 248 3.95 15.88 25.53
N VAL A 249 3.27 15.74 26.67
CA VAL A 249 2.90 14.43 27.23
C VAL A 249 2.00 13.66 26.26
N ALA A 250 1.10 14.36 25.56
CA ALA A 250 0.25 13.69 24.58
C ALA A 250 1.03 13.19 23.36
N ALA A 251 1.96 13.97 22.82
CA ALA A 251 2.83 13.49 21.74
C ALA A 251 3.72 12.33 22.19
N ALA A 252 4.34 12.46 23.37
CA ALA A 252 5.18 11.40 23.93
C ALA A 252 4.36 10.12 24.17
N GLY A 253 3.17 10.26 24.75
CA GLY A 253 2.25 9.15 24.98
C GLY A 253 1.78 8.51 23.69
N ALA A 254 1.44 9.29 22.66
CA ALA A 254 1.01 8.76 21.37
C ALA A 254 2.15 8.00 20.68
N VAL A 255 3.36 8.55 20.66
CA VAL A 255 4.56 7.90 20.08
C VAL A 255 4.91 6.61 20.83
N LEU A 256 4.85 6.60 22.17
CA LEU A 256 5.07 5.38 22.95
C LEU A 256 4.02 4.31 22.63
N THR A 257 2.74 4.70 22.57
CA THR A 257 1.67 3.80 22.16
C THR A 257 1.88 3.27 20.74
N GLY A 258 2.29 4.13 19.80
CA GLY A 258 2.66 3.75 18.43
C GLY A 258 3.81 2.75 18.37
N GLY A 259 4.89 2.99 19.14
CA GLY A 259 6.04 2.10 19.20
C GLY A 259 5.69 0.73 19.78
N ILE A 260 4.88 0.67 20.84
CA ILE A 260 4.38 -0.61 21.39
C ILE A 260 3.52 -1.33 20.35
N SER A 261 2.65 -0.61 19.63
CA SER A 261 1.85 -1.21 18.57
C SER A 261 2.70 -1.79 17.43
N LEU A 262 3.74 -1.08 16.98
CA LEU A 262 4.67 -1.59 15.96
C LEU A 262 5.41 -2.84 16.42
N TRP A 263 5.81 -2.87 17.68
CA TRP A 263 6.42 -4.05 18.29
C TRP A 263 5.45 -5.24 18.34
N LEU A 264 4.18 -5.00 18.72
CA LEU A 264 3.14 -6.04 18.72
C LEU A 264 2.86 -6.58 17.31
N LEU A 265 2.85 -5.69 16.31
CA LEU A 265 2.65 -6.03 14.89
C LEU A 265 3.80 -6.82 14.27
N GLY A 266 4.98 -6.82 14.88
CA GLY A 266 6.20 -7.40 14.31
C GLY A 266 6.78 -6.57 13.14
N ALA A 267 6.37 -5.32 13.00
CA ALA A 267 6.75 -4.44 11.88
C ALA A 267 8.01 -3.58 12.15
N GLY A 268 8.73 -3.84 13.25
CA GLY A 268 9.90 -3.05 13.63
C GLY A 268 11.19 -3.53 12.96
N GLN A 269 12.03 -2.60 12.50
CA GLN A 269 13.32 -2.90 11.85
C GLN A 269 14.50 -3.03 12.84
N GLY A 270 14.19 -3.31 14.12
CA GLY A 270 15.16 -3.40 15.22
C GLY A 270 15.03 -2.24 16.22
N PHE A 271 15.26 -2.54 17.50
CA PHE A 271 14.95 -1.63 18.61
C PHE A 271 15.65 -0.26 18.51
N GLY A 272 16.92 -0.23 18.12
CA GLY A 272 17.70 1.02 18.06
C GLY A 272 17.24 1.96 16.95
N VAL A 273 17.02 1.43 15.74
CA VAL A 273 16.55 2.21 14.59
C VAL A 273 15.11 2.69 14.83
N GLU A 274 14.26 1.82 15.38
CA GLU A 274 12.87 2.17 15.71
C GLU A 274 12.79 3.28 16.76
N ALA A 275 13.58 3.17 17.84
CA ALA A 275 13.61 4.19 18.88
C ALA A 275 14.09 5.55 18.33
N LEU A 276 15.07 5.55 17.43
CA LEU A 276 15.55 6.77 16.79
C LEU A 276 14.49 7.37 15.86
N GLY A 277 13.84 6.56 15.03
CA GLY A 277 12.78 7.02 14.13
C GLY A 277 11.58 7.59 14.89
N LEU A 278 11.16 6.94 15.98
CA LEU A 278 10.11 7.44 16.86
C LEU A 278 10.51 8.74 17.58
N LEU A 279 11.79 8.90 17.95
CA LEU A 279 12.30 10.13 18.53
C LEU A 279 12.28 11.28 17.51
N VAL A 280 12.72 11.03 16.28
CA VAL A 280 12.62 12.01 15.18
C VAL A 280 11.16 12.39 14.95
N TYR A 281 10.27 11.40 14.88
CA TYR A 281 8.85 11.65 14.69
C TYR A 281 8.22 12.45 15.82
N PHE A 282 8.60 12.17 17.06
CA PHE A 282 8.19 12.94 18.22
C PHE A 282 8.56 14.42 18.07
N CYS A 283 9.79 14.73 17.65
CA CYS A 283 10.22 16.10 17.39
C CYS A 283 9.41 16.76 16.26
N VAL A 284 9.16 16.03 15.17
CA VAL A 284 8.34 16.52 14.04
C VAL A 284 6.91 16.82 14.49
N LEU A 285 6.29 15.95 15.29
CA LEU A 285 4.95 16.15 15.82
C LEU A 285 4.86 17.41 16.70
N GLU A 286 5.84 17.63 17.57
CA GLU A 286 5.91 18.84 18.41
C GLU A 286 5.94 20.12 17.57
N VAL A 287 6.79 20.14 16.55
CA VAL A 287 6.90 21.28 15.62
C VAL A 287 5.60 21.45 14.84
N SER A 288 5.02 20.38 14.30
CA SER A 288 3.77 20.42 13.54
C SER A 288 2.60 20.93 14.37
N MET A 289 2.45 20.47 15.63
CA MET A 289 1.42 20.99 16.52
C MET A 289 1.68 22.45 16.90
N TRP A 290 2.94 22.86 17.05
CA TRP A 290 3.29 24.26 17.30
C TRP A 290 2.90 25.16 16.12
N ILE A 291 3.22 24.76 14.89
CA ILE A 291 2.85 25.46 13.65
C ILE A 291 1.32 25.51 13.53
N LEU A 292 0.63 24.38 13.70
CA LEU A 292 -0.83 24.30 13.56
C LEU A 292 -1.54 25.25 14.54
N ARG A 293 -1.00 25.43 15.75
CA ARG A 293 -1.52 26.38 16.75
C ARG A 293 -1.36 27.86 16.37
N LEU A 294 -0.51 28.19 15.39
CA LEU A 294 -0.44 29.56 14.86
C LEU A 294 -1.73 29.90 14.12
N PHE A 295 -2.28 28.93 13.38
CA PHE A 295 -3.48 29.08 12.55
C PHE A 295 -4.77 28.71 13.30
N VAL A 296 -4.74 27.64 14.10
CA VAL A 296 -5.92 27.09 14.77
C VAL A 296 -5.94 27.47 16.25
N LYS A 297 -6.88 28.37 16.60
CA LYS A 297 -6.99 28.96 17.94
C LYS A 297 -8.14 28.37 18.78
N ASP A 298 -9.07 27.67 18.15
CA ASP A 298 -10.29 27.14 18.78
C ASP A 298 -10.48 25.64 18.45
N SER A 299 -11.08 24.88 19.37
CA SER A 299 -11.29 23.44 19.19
C SER A 299 -12.27 23.12 18.08
N ARG A 300 -13.29 23.95 17.85
CA ARG A 300 -14.26 23.73 16.76
C ARG A 300 -13.60 23.81 15.39
N ALA A 301 -12.70 24.78 15.21
CA ALA A 301 -11.92 24.91 13.99
C ALA A 301 -11.02 23.69 13.79
N LEU A 302 -10.37 23.20 14.85
CA LEU A 302 -9.54 22.00 14.78
C LEU A 302 -10.34 20.77 14.37
N TYR A 303 -11.47 20.50 15.03
CA TYR A 303 -12.30 19.34 14.71
C TYR A 303 -12.92 19.44 13.31
N GLY A 304 -13.20 20.65 12.82
CA GLY A 304 -13.66 20.88 11.45
C GLY A 304 -12.61 20.51 10.39
N ILE A 305 -11.32 20.79 10.63
CA ILE A 305 -10.23 20.43 9.71
C ILE A 305 -9.65 19.04 9.95
N LEU A 306 -9.97 18.39 11.08
CA LEU A 306 -9.41 17.11 11.47
C LEU A 306 -9.58 16.03 10.39
N PRO A 307 -10.76 15.85 9.74
CA PRO A 307 -10.91 14.88 8.66
C PRO A 307 -9.97 15.17 7.49
N VAL A 308 -9.78 16.45 7.14
CA VAL A 308 -8.89 16.88 6.05
C VAL A 308 -7.43 16.55 6.40
N LEU A 309 -7.02 16.77 7.65
CA LEU A 309 -5.65 16.47 8.09
C LEU A 309 -5.37 14.97 8.11
N VAL A 310 -6.31 14.15 8.57
CA VAL A 310 -6.17 12.69 8.64
C VAL A 310 -6.23 12.07 7.25
N LEU A 311 -7.26 12.41 6.45
CA LEU A 311 -7.40 11.89 5.09
C LEU A 311 -6.28 12.39 4.18
N GLY A 312 -5.86 13.65 4.34
CA GLY A 312 -4.71 14.19 3.64
C GLY A 312 -3.42 13.44 3.98
N SER A 313 -3.24 13.04 5.25
CA SER A 313 -2.11 12.19 5.64
C SER A 313 -2.19 10.81 4.94
N CYS A 314 -3.37 10.20 4.83
CA CYS A 314 -3.51 8.91 4.15
C CYS A 314 -3.31 8.98 2.63
N LEU A 315 -3.73 10.09 2.00
CA LEU A 315 -3.73 10.26 0.54
C LEU A 315 -2.39 10.78 0.01
N PHE A 316 -1.78 11.74 0.70
CA PHE A 316 -0.58 12.42 0.24
C PHE A 316 0.70 11.84 0.84
N CYS A 317 0.64 11.17 1.98
CA CYS A 317 1.79 10.42 2.50
C CYS A 317 1.77 9.00 1.90
N PRO A 318 2.92 8.31 1.78
CA PRO A 318 3.03 6.98 1.18
C PRO A 318 2.45 5.86 2.06
N VAL A 319 1.29 6.09 2.70
CA VAL A 319 0.60 5.11 3.53
C VAL A 319 -0.08 4.05 2.66
N PHE A 320 -0.90 4.47 1.71
CA PHE A 320 -1.60 3.56 0.79
C PHE A 320 -1.14 3.72 -0.66
N ILE A 321 -0.93 4.97 -1.08
CA ILE A 321 -0.60 5.31 -2.46
C ILE A 321 0.50 6.37 -2.46
N ARG A 322 1.56 6.14 -3.23
CA ARG A 322 2.58 7.16 -3.51
C ARG A 322 2.06 8.12 -4.58
N ILE A 323 1.21 9.09 -4.18
CA ILE A 323 0.57 10.03 -5.12
C ILE A 323 1.58 10.86 -5.93
N GLU A 324 2.77 11.07 -5.39
CA GLU A 324 3.86 11.81 -6.05
C GLU A 324 4.38 11.14 -7.32
N ARG A 325 4.23 9.81 -7.43
CA ARG A 325 4.55 9.07 -8.66
C ARG A 325 3.58 9.42 -9.81
N TYR A 326 2.36 9.84 -9.47
CA TYR A 326 1.32 10.16 -10.45
C TYR A 326 1.21 11.67 -10.69
N ILE A 327 1.41 12.48 -9.65
CA ILE A 327 1.32 13.95 -9.71
C ILE A 327 2.53 14.54 -8.96
N PRO A 328 3.69 14.67 -9.62
CA PRO A 328 4.90 15.24 -9.00
C PRO A 328 4.68 16.66 -8.46
N ALA A 329 3.80 17.44 -9.09
CA ALA A 329 3.42 18.79 -8.65
C ALA A 329 2.74 18.83 -7.27
N ALA A 330 2.22 17.69 -6.79
CA ALA A 330 1.61 17.57 -5.46
C ALA A 330 2.61 17.12 -4.37
N ALA A 331 3.87 16.83 -4.71
CA ALA A 331 4.87 16.32 -3.75
C ALA A 331 5.17 17.30 -2.60
N TRP A 332 5.03 18.60 -2.82
CA TRP A 332 5.20 19.57 -1.73
C TRP A 332 4.08 19.49 -0.68
N ILE A 333 2.90 18.95 -1.04
CA ILE A 333 1.75 18.81 -0.14
C ILE A 333 2.02 17.72 0.90
N SER A 334 2.69 16.63 0.54
CA SER A 334 3.05 15.55 1.48
C SER A 334 3.92 16.07 2.63
N ARG A 335 4.80 17.04 2.35
CA ARG A 335 5.68 17.69 3.34
C ARG A 335 4.93 18.53 4.38
N LEU A 336 3.64 18.83 4.17
CA LEU A 336 2.82 19.48 5.19
C LEU A 336 2.42 18.53 6.32
N PHE A 337 2.46 17.22 6.07
CA PHE A 337 2.03 16.21 7.02
C PHE A 337 3.22 15.64 7.79
N PRO A 338 3.14 15.53 9.13
CA PRO A 338 4.24 14.98 9.93
C PRO A 338 4.52 13.52 9.61
N VAL A 339 3.51 12.78 9.11
CA VAL A 339 3.58 11.36 8.76
C VAL A 339 4.64 11.11 7.68
N SER A 340 4.78 12.00 6.69
CA SER A 340 5.75 11.86 5.61
C SER A 340 7.18 11.76 6.14
N TYR A 341 7.56 12.61 7.08
CA TYR A 341 8.92 12.63 7.66
C TYR A 341 9.27 11.35 8.44
N TYR A 342 8.26 10.70 9.04
CA TYR A 342 8.48 9.42 9.71
C TYR A 342 8.74 8.31 8.69
N LEU A 343 7.98 8.28 7.60
CA LEU A 343 8.12 7.27 6.54
C LEU A 343 9.41 7.49 5.74
N GLU A 344 9.78 8.75 5.48
CA GLU A 344 11.07 9.15 4.88
C GLU A 344 12.26 8.64 5.71
N PHE A 345 12.20 8.71 7.05
CA PHE A 345 13.28 8.24 7.92
C PHE A 345 13.60 6.75 7.74
N PHE A 346 12.60 5.93 7.40
CA PHE A 346 12.77 4.50 7.16
C PHE A 346 13.06 4.14 5.69
N GLY A 347 13.34 5.14 4.84
CA GLY A 347 13.80 4.90 3.47
C GLY A 347 12.67 4.76 2.43
N GLU A 348 11.42 5.10 2.76
CA GLU A 348 10.29 5.01 1.82
C GLU A 348 10.26 6.16 0.79
N PHE A 349 11.28 7.03 0.82
CA PHE A 349 11.57 8.10 -0.14
C PHE A 349 13.02 7.99 -0.59
N VAL A 350 13.25 7.39 -1.74
CA VAL A 350 14.46 7.64 -2.52
C VAL A 350 14.09 8.69 -3.56
N LEU A 351 14.81 9.81 -3.53
CA LEU A 351 14.79 10.88 -4.53
C LEU A 351 14.86 10.36 -5.96
#